data_AF-A0A091AVD5-F1
#
_entry.id   AF-A0A091AVD5-F1
#
_cell.length_a   1.000
_cell.length_b   1.000
_cell.length_c   1.000
_cell.angle_alpha   90.00
_cell.angle_beta   90.00
_cell.angle_gamma   90.00
#
_symmetry.space_group_name_H-M   'P 1'
#
loop_
_entity.id
_entity.type
_entity.pdbx_description
1 polymer ?
#
loop_
_entity_poly.entity_id
_entity_poly.type
_entity_poly.pdbx_seq_one_letter_code
_entity_poly.pdbx_strand_id
1 'polypeptide(L)'
;MMNDDDVRKMLLRSSAMTAREQAVWAAVFARSEAFDLGAAVQADEAVKALRRIDPDELGPTTPEHQALAAGTYISEGEFGPWYRVAWRLAMRGSKCAMEEVTSQQIESAYDAYLRGQGDFY
;
A
#
# COMPACT_ATOMS: atom_id res chain seq x y z
N MET A 1 -20.38 -21.51 -19.80
CA MET A 1 -21.32 -20.84 -18.89
C MET A 1 -20.88 -21.17 -17.48
N MET A 2 -20.61 -20.15 -16.68
CA MET A 2 -20.03 -20.28 -15.33
C MET A 2 -21.15 -20.60 -14.32
N ASN A 3 -20.92 -21.55 -13.41
CA ASN A 3 -21.95 -22.00 -12.47
C ASN A 3 -21.94 -21.13 -11.19
N ASP A 4 -23.05 -21.12 -10.44
CA ASP A 4 -23.22 -20.30 -9.24
C ASP A 4 -22.14 -20.54 -8.17
N ASP A 5 -21.63 -21.78 -8.07
CA ASP A 5 -20.53 -22.12 -7.18
C ASP A 5 -19.20 -21.47 -7.59
N ASP A 6 -18.97 -21.29 -8.90
CA ASP A 6 -17.77 -20.64 -9.39
C ASP A 6 -17.84 -19.13 -9.15
N VAL A 7 -19.04 -18.54 -9.28
CA VAL A 7 -19.30 -17.13 -8.94
C VAL A 7 -19.08 -16.88 -7.45
N ARG A 8 -19.55 -17.77 -6.57
CA ARG A 8 -19.30 -17.67 -5.12
C ARG A 8 -17.81 -17.76 -4.78
N LYS A 9 -17.08 -18.66 -5.41
CA LYS A 9 -15.62 -18.78 -5.23
C LYS A 9 -14.89 -17.53 -5.67
N MET A 10 -15.31 -16.89 -6.77
CA MET A 10 -14.77 -15.61 -7.19
C MET A 10 -15.01 -14.50 -6.17
N LEU A 11 -16.23 -14.38 -5.65
CA LEU A 11 -16.58 -13.35 -4.67
C LEU A 11 -15.75 -13.50 -3.39
N LEU A 12 -15.61 -14.72 -2.88
CA LEU A 12 -14.76 -15.03 -1.72
C LEU A 12 -13.27 -14.74 -1.95
N ARG A 13 -12.77 -14.90 -3.18
CA ARG A 13 -11.40 -14.51 -3.54
C ARG A 13 -11.25 -13.00 -3.59
N SER A 14 -12.23 -12.29 -4.16
CA SER A 14 -12.19 -10.84 -4.29
C SER A 14 -12.20 -10.12 -2.94
N SER A 15 -12.83 -10.68 -1.90
CA SER A 15 -12.83 -10.09 -0.56
C SER A 15 -11.46 -10.12 0.12
N ALA A 16 -10.55 -10.97 -0.34
CA ALA A 16 -9.17 -11.04 0.14
C ALA A 16 -8.22 -10.17 -0.70
N MET A 17 -8.73 -9.41 -1.69
CA MET A 17 -7.96 -8.54 -2.55
C MET A 17 -8.03 -7.08 -2.09
N THR A 18 -6.95 -6.33 -2.22
CA THR A 18 -6.97 -4.86 -2.07
C THR A 18 -7.75 -4.21 -3.21
N ALA A 19 -8.13 -2.93 -3.07
CA ALA A 19 -8.83 -2.20 -4.14
C ALA A 19 -8.04 -2.18 -5.47
N ARG A 20 -6.70 -2.06 -5.38
CA ARG A 20 -5.80 -2.11 -6.54
C ARG A 20 -5.81 -3.49 -7.19
N GLU A 21 -5.73 -4.54 -6.38
CA GLU A 21 -5.80 -5.92 -6.86
C GLU A 21 -7.14 -6.22 -7.52
N GLN A 22 -8.25 -5.77 -6.93
CA GLN A 22 -9.59 -5.91 -7.51
C GLN A 22 -9.70 -5.19 -8.86
N ALA A 23 -9.15 -3.99 -8.99
CA ALA A 23 -9.15 -3.24 -10.26
C ALA A 23 -8.35 -3.95 -11.36
N VAL A 24 -7.15 -4.45 -11.04
CA VAL A 24 -6.33 -5.21 -12.00
C VAL A 24 -7.01 -6.51 -12.39
N TRP A 25 -7.55 -7.24 -11.40
CA TRP A 25 -8.27 -8.48 -11.65
C TRP A 25 -9.47 -8.26 -12.57
N ALA A 26 -10.31 -7.25 -12.28
CA ALA A 26 -11.48 -6.93 -13.08
C ALA A 26 -11.11 -6.52 -14.51
N ALA A 27 -10.05 -5.71 -14.68
CA ALA A 27 -9.59 -5.29 -16.00
C ALA A 27 -9.10 -6.48 -16.86
N VAL A 28 -8.37 -7.43 -16.26
CA VAL A 28 -7.87 -8.61 -16.97
C VAL A 28 -9.01 -9.58 -17.27
N PHE A 29 -9.93 -9.79 -16.32
CA PHE A 29 -11.09 -10.63 -16.52
C PHE A 29 -12.01 -10.08 -17.63
N ALA A 30 -12.32 -8.77 -17.60
CA ALA A 30 -13.18 -8.11 -18.58
C ALA A 30 -12.59 -8.04 -20.00
N ARG A 31 -11.26 -8.17 -20.13
CA ARG A 31 -10.57 -8.25 -21.43
C ARG A 31 -10.80 -9.59 -22.13
N SER A 32 -11.14 -10.64 -21.39
CA SER A 32 -11.43 -11.94 -22.00
C SER A 32 -12.86 -11.99 -22.53
N GLU A 33 -13.01 -12.17 -23.84
CA GLU A 33 -14.33 -12.27 -24.49
C GLU A 33 -15.15 -13.49 -24.04
N ALA A 34 -14.49 -14.51 -23.48
CA ALA A 34 -15.11 -15.77 -23.11
C ALA A 34 -15.80 -15.76 -21.73
N PHE A 35 -15.46 -14.81 -20.85
CA PHE A 35 -15.97 -14.71 -19.47
C PHE A 35 -16.03 -16.07 -18.74
N ASP A 36 -14.95 -16.85 -18.84
CA ASP A 36 -14.89 -18.23 -18.38
C ASP A 36 -13.83 -18.42 -17.27
N LEU A 37 -13.68 -19.67 -16.82
CA LEU A 37 -12.65 -20.05 -15.85
C LEU A 37 -11.23 -19.74 -16.34
N GLY A 38 -10.99 -19.77 -17.65
CA GLY A 38 -9.70 -19.39 -18.24
C GLY A 38 -9.39 -17.91 -18.02
N ALA A 39 -10.38 -17.05 -18.23
CA ALA A 39 -10.30 -15.62 -17.93
C ALA A 39 -10.02 -15.36 -16.43
N ALA A 40 -10.70 -16.12 -15.56
CA ALA A 40 -10.52 -16.03 -14.11
C ALA A 40 -9.08 -16.38 -13.69
N VAL A 41 -8.54 -17.46 -14.25
CA VAL A 41 -7.16 -17.90 -13.98
C VAL A 41 -6.15 -16.86 -14.48
N GLN A 42 -6.37 -16.26 -15.65
CA GLN A 42 -5.50 -15.20 -16.16
C GLN A 42 -5.51 -13.95 -15.27
N ALA A 43 -6.70 -13.56 -14.80
CA ALA A 43 -6.84 -12.45 -13.85
C ALA A 43 -6.13 -12.75 -12.51
N ASP A 44 -6.25 -13.98 -12.01
CA ASP A 44 -5.53 -14.42 -10.80
C ASP A 44 -4.00 -14.38 -11.00
N GLU A 45 -3.48 -14.82 -12.15
CA GLU A 45 -2.05 -14.75 -12.46
C GLU A 45 -1.55 -13.31 -12.58
N ALA A 46 -2.36 -12.39 -13.12
CA ALA A 46 -2.03 -10.97 -13.16
C ALA A 46 -1.95 -10.36 -11.75
N VAL A 47 -2.86 -10.71 -10.85
CA VAL A 47 -2.78 -10.29 -9.44
C VAL A 47 -1.55 -10.90 -8.75
N LYS A 48 -1.22 -12.16 -9.02
CA LYS A 48 0.03 -12.76 -8.49
C LYS A 48 1.27 -12.04 -9.02
N ALA A 49 1.30 -11.69 -10.30
CA ALA A 49 2.39 -10.92 -10.88
C ALA A 49 2.47 -9.52 -10.27
N LEU A 50 1.32 -8.86 -10.06
CA LEU A 50 1.23 -7.58 -9.37
C LEU A 50 1.84 -7.67 -7.97
N ARG A 51 1.48 -8.69 -7.18
CA ARG A 51 2.04 -8.95 -5.84
C ARG A 51 3.56 -9.18 -5.84
N ARG A 52 4.10 -9.79 -6.90
CA ARG A 52 5.55 -10.04 -7.03
C ARG A 52 6.33 -8.80 -7.43
N ILE A 53 5.67 -7.90 -8.16
CA ILE A 53 6.26 -6.62 -8.60
C ILE A 53 5.99 -5.55 -7.55
N ASP A 54 5.14 -5.85 -6.55
CA ASP A 54 4.56 -4.83 -5.70
C ASP A 54 5.65 -4.08 -4.93
N PRO A 55 5.81 -2.78 -5.19
CA PRO A 55 6.61 -1.93 -4.33
C PRO A 55 5.98 -1.73 -2.95
N ASP A 56 4.84 -2.33 -2.63
CA ASP A 56 4.39 -2.44 -1.23
C ASP A 56 5.33 -3.37 -0.40
N GLU A 57 6.26 -4.08 -1.05
CA GLU A 57 7.48 -4.66 -0.47
C GLU A 57 8.71 -3.71 -0.49
N LEU A 58 8.55 -2.41 -0.79
CA LEU A 58 9.57 -1.36 -0.54
C LEU A 58 9.69 -1.07 0.98
N GLY A 59 9.81 -2.10 1.79
CA GLY A 59 10.02 -1.97 3.23
C GLY A 59 8.93 -1.16 3.96
N PRO A 60 9.12 -0.87 5.25
CA PRO A 60 8.25 0.05 5.95
C PRO A 60 8.29 1.39 5.21
N THR A 61 7.17 1.79 4.59
CA THR A 61 6.98 3.15 4.08
C THR A 61 7.31 4.07 5.24
N THR A 62 8.35 4.88 5.09
CA THR A 62 8.80 5.72 6.20
C THR A 62 7.66 6.65 6.60
N PRO A 63 7.49 6.98 7.89
CA PRO A 63 6.34 7.73 8.36
C PRO A 63 6.03 8.98 7.51
N GLU A 64 7.05 9.72 7.09
CA GLU A 64 6.94 10.90 6.24
C GLU A 64 6.23 10.64 4.90
N HIS A 65 6.49 9.50 4.26
CA HIS A 65 5.80 9.10 3.03
C HIS A 65 4.33 8.76 3.30
N GLN A 66 4.01 8.17 4.46
CA GLN A 66 2.63 7.90 4.85
C GLN A 66 1.85 9.19 5.10
N ALA A 67 2.48 10.19 5.76
CA ALA A 67 1.87 11.51 5.93
C ALA A 67 1.62 12.21 4.59
N LEU A 68 2.57 12.10 3.65
CA LEU A 68 2.41 12.65 2.30
C LEU A 68 1.25 11.99 1.55
N ALA A 69 1.20 10.65 1.54
CA ALA A 69 0.16 9.89 0.87
C ALA A 69 -1.24 10.14 1.46
N ALA A 70 -1.33 10.40 2.78
CA ALA A 70 -2.58 10.75 3.44
C ALA A 70 -3.09 12.15 3.06
N GLY A 71 -2.26 13.01 2.46
CA GLY A 71 -2.61 14.39 2.10
C GLY A 71 -2.85 15.30 3.31
N THR A 72 -2.43 14.88 4.51
CA THR A 72 -2.61 15.65 5.74
C THR A 72 -1.48 16.66 5.88
N TYR A 73 -1.82 17.93 6.06
CA TYR A 73 -0.86 18.95 6.47
C TYR A 73 -0.55 18.79 7.97
N ILE A 74 0.73 18.71 8.32
CA ILE A 74 1.23 18.61 9.69
C ILE A 74 2.24 19.74 9.90
N SER A 75 2.00 20.58 10.90
CA SER A 75 2.92 21.68 11.23
C SER A 75 4.21 21.16 11.88
N GLU A 76 5.30 21.94 11.83
CA GLU A 76 6.60 21.59 12.43
C GLU A 76 6.47 21.16 13.90
N GLY A 77 5.67 21.90 14.69
CA GLY A 77 5.45 21.61 16.11
C GLY A 77 4.66 20.32 16.36
N GLU A 78 3.84 19.89 15.40
CA GLU A 78 3.03 18.66 15.49
C GLU A 78 3.76 17.44 14.91
N PHE A 79 4.68 17.67 13.97
CA PHE A 79 5.39 16.62 13.26
C PHE A 79 6.26 15.79 14.21
N GLY A 80 6.99 16.41 15.14
CA GLY A 80 7.87 15.70 16.06
C GLY A 80 7.16 14.66 16.94
N PRO A 81 6.13 15.03 17.72
CA PRO A 81 5.36 14.09 18.52
C PRO A 81 4.72 12.97 17.68
N TRP A 82 4.14 13.33 16.53
CA TRP A 82 3.52 12.37 15.61
C TRP A 82 4.54 11.38 15.03
N TYR A 83 5.68 11.87 14.54
CA TYR A 83 6.71 11.07 13.88
C TYR A 83 7.28 10.00 14.82
N ARG A 84 7.49 10.33 16.10
CA ARG A 84 7.95 9.36 17.12
C ARG A 84 6.97 8.20 17.29
N VAL A 85 5.67 8.48 17.29
CA VAL A 85 4.63 7.46 17.41
C VAL A 85 4.56 6.62 16.14
N ALA A 86 4.52 7.27 14.98
CA ALA A 86 4.47 6.61 13.68
C ALA A 86 5.70 5.72 13.44
N TRP A 87 6.90 6.19 13.79
CA TRP A 87 8.15 5.42 13.73
C TRP A 87 8.10 4.15 14.59
N ARG A 88 7.61 4.25 15.84
CA ARG A 88 7.45 3.08 16.72
C ARG A 88 6.45 2.06 16.19
N LEU A 89 5.37 2.53 15.57
CA LEU A 89 4.38 1.66 14.94
C LEU A 89 4.95 0.97 13.70
N ALA A 90 5.68 1.70 12.86
CA ALA A 90 6.35 1.17 11.67
C ALA A 90 7.44 0.14 12.01
N MET A 91 8.17 0.34 13.11
CA MET A 91 9.25 -0.55 13.54
C MET A 91 8.80 -1.71 14.44
N ARG A 92 7.49 -1.89 14.67
CA ARG A 92 6.97 -2.90 15.61
C ARG A 92 7.49 -4.31 15.29
N GLY A 93 8.28 -4.88 16.20
CA GLY A 93 8.91 -6.20 16.06
C GLY A 93 10.39 -6.18 15.65
N SER A 94 10.96 -5.01 15.33
CA SER A 94 12.39 -4.82 15.10
C SER A 94 13.12 -4.38 16.37
N LYS A 95 14.40 -4.73 16.49
CA LYS A 95 15.29 -4.19 17.55
C LYS A 95 15.39 -2.66 17.50
N CYS A 96 15.24 -2.07 16.30
CA CYS A 96 15.25 -0.62 16.10
C CYS A 96 14.02 0.09 16.72
N ALA A 97 12.98 -0.64 17.13
CA ALA A 97 11.81 -0.05 17.80
C ALA A 97 12.13 0.49 19.20
N MET A 98 13.24 0.03 19.81
CA MET A 98 13.66 0.45 21.15
C MET A 98 14.58 1.66 21.15
N GLU A 99 15.14 2.06 20.01
CA GLU A 99 15.95 3.26 19.92
C GLU A 99 15.07 4.51 19.87
N GLU A 100 15.39 5.50 20.71
CA GLU A 100 14.70 6.79 20.66
C GLU A 100 15.10 7.55 19.40
N VAL A 101 14.09 8.05 18.68
CA VAL A 101 14.29 8.92 17.53
C VAL A 101 14.90 10.24 17.99
N THR A 102 16.05 10.60 17.43
CA THR A 102 16.78 11.82 17.78
C THR A 102 16.14 13.06 17.15
N SER A 103 16.37 14.25 17.71
CA SER A 103 15.88 15.51 17.13
C SER A 103 16.36 15.71 15.69
N GLN A 104 17.61 15.34 15.40
CA GLN A 104 18.17 15.43 14.05
C GLN A 104 17.45 14.51 13.04
N GLN A 105 17.00 13.31 13.47
CA GLN A 105 16.21 12.43 12.62
C GLN A 105 14.82 13.01 12.34
N ILE A 106 14.21 13.67 13.32
CA ILE A 106 12.91 14.33 13.17
C ILE A 106 13.02 15.50 12.19
N GLU A 107 14.04 16.35 12.33
CA GLU A 107 14.31 17.47 11.41
C GLU A 107 14.51 16.97 9.97
N SER A 108 15.38 15.97 9.78
CA SER A 108 15.64 15.38 8.47
C SER A 108 14.37 14.77 7.84
N ALA A 109 13.54 14.11 8.64
CA ALA A 109 12.26 13.55 8.18
C ALA A 109 11.24 14.65 7.84
N TYR A 110 11.23 15.76 8.57
CA TYR A 110 10.37 16.91 8.27
C TYR A 110 10.79 17.59 6.97
N ASP A 111 12.09 17.79 6.74
CA ASP A 111 12.62 18.31 5.48
C ASP A 111 12.28 17.42 4.28
N ALA A 112 12.27 16.09 4.48
CA ALA A 112 11.84 15.15 3.45
C ALA A 112 10.33 15.27 3.17
N TYR A 113 9.51 15.36 4.21
CA TYR A 113 8.06 15.59 4.10
C TYR A 113 7.74 16.88 3.33
N LEU A 114 8.41 18.00 3.67
CA LEU A 114 8.23 19.28 2.98
C LEU A 114 8.65 19.22 1.51
N ARG A 115 9.77 18.56 1.20
CA ARG A 115 10.20 18.34 -0.18
C ARG A 115 9.19 17.54 -0.99
N GLY A 116 8.63 16.48 -0.39
CA GLY A 116 7.58 15.68 -1.03
C GLY A 116 6.29 16.46 -1.30
N GLN A 117 5.98 17.49 -0.50
CA GLN A 117 4.84 18.37 -0.77
C GLN A 117 5.10 19.36 -1.93
N GLY A 118 6.36 19.73 -2.15
CA GLY A 118 6.75 20.71 -3.17
C GLY A 118 6.85 20.16 -4.60
N ASP A 119 6.93 18.84 -4.78
CA ASP A 119 7.24 18.18 -6.06
C ASP A 119 6.03 18.08 -7.04
N PHE A 120 5.01 18.92 -6.85
CA PHE A 120 3.77 18.95 -7.64
C PHE A 120 3.65 20.13 -8.63
N TYR A 121 4.74 20.85 -8.94
CA TYR A 121 4.74 21.99 -9.88
C TYR A 121 5.70 21.83 -11.06
#